data_AF-A0A2E5MCU7-F1
#
_entry.id   AF-A0A2E5MCU7-F1
#
_cell.length_a   1.000
_cell.length_b   1.000
_cell.length_c   1.000
_cell.angle_alpha   90.00
_cell.angle_beta   90.00
_cell.angle_gamma   90.00
#
_symmetry.space_group_name_H-M   'P 1'
#
loop_
_entity.id
_entity.type
_entity.pdbx_description
1 polymer ?
#
loop_
_entity_poly.entity_id
_entity_poly.type
_entity_poly.pdbx_seq_one_letter_code
_entity_poly.pdbx_strand_id
1 'polypeptide(L)'
;MDFLLDFPQGKTKNSRSIMIDFISRHTRFIFPVCLILIFSSCQEDPARHLNLGNWYLQRGLLDEAIMEYREVSRLYSGDQSQLKRDEFQVLGKAHLKLAIAYTKKGWWEYALSEAKRSFDISPNKDCHELIVLIEEKLSQDTKS
;
A
#
# COMPACT_ATOMS: atom_id res chain seq x y z
N MET A 1 22.88 53.27 55.88
CA MET A 1 22.31 52.87 54.57
C MET A 1 22.68 51.42 54.39
N ASP A 2 21.74 50.53 54.69
CA ASP A 2 21.94 49.09 54.75
C ASP A 2 22.14 48.52 53.36
N PHE A 3 23.39 48.26 53.01
CA PHE A 3 23.76 47.47 51.84
C PHE A 3 23.59 45.99 52.19
N LEU A 4 22.34 45.55 52.31
CA LEU A 4 21.97 44.14 52.36
C LEU A 4 22.28 43.54 51.00
N LEU A 5 23.46 42.92 50.90
CA LEU A 5 23.82 41.96 49.86
C LEU A 5 22.88 40.76 49.97
N ASP A 6 21.79 40.79 49.20
CA ASP A 6 20.94 39.65 48.97
C ASP A 6 21.70 38.68 48.04
N PHE A 7 22.57 37.85 48.62
CA PHE A 7 23.30 36.82 47.90
C PHE A 7 22.31 35.74 47.42
N PRO A 8 22.22 35.46 46.10
CA PRO A 8 21.34 34.40 45.62
C PRO A 8 21.94 33.05 46.04
N GLN A 9 21.28 32.37 46.98
CA GLN A 9 21.61 31.00 47.37
C GLN A 9 21.40 30.08 46.17
N GLY A 10 22.49 29.77 45.46
CA GLY A 10 22.50 28.81 44.37
C GLY A 10 22.23 27.41 44.89
N LYS A 11 21.00 26.92 44.72
CA LYS A 11 20.64 25.52 45.04
C LYS A 11 21.40 24.58 44.10
N THR A 12 22.39 23.86 44.62
CA THR A 12 23.11 22.80 43.88
C THR A 12 22.21 21.58 43.74
N LYS A 13 21.91 21.17 42.50
CA LYS A 13 21.08 19.98 42.22
C LYS A 13 21.84 18.70 42.58
N ASN A 14 21.26 17.86 43.43
CA ASN A 14 21.78 16.53 43.77
C ASN A 14 21.81 15.61 42.53
N SER A 15 22.82 14.75 42.41
CA SER A 15 22.97 13.68 41.42
C SER A 15 21.67 12.92 41.08
N ARG A 16 20.81 12.59 42.07
CA ARG A 16 19.50 11.96 41.82
C ARG A 16 18.55 12.85 41.04
N SER A 17 18.53 14.16 41.31
CA SER A 17 17.72 15.13 40.55
C SER A 17 18.23 15.27 39.12
N ILE A 18 19.55 15.25 38.91
CA ILE A 18 20.15 15.32 37.57
C ILE A 18 19.78 14.08 36.75
N MET A 19 19.81 12.89 37.37
CA MET A 19 19.44 11.64 36.73
C MET A 19 17.94 11.58 36.37
N ILE A 20 17.06 12.03 37.26
CA ILE A 20 15.60 12.10 36.99
C ILE A 20 15.29 13.12 35.89
N ASP A 21 15.94 14.28 35.90
CA ASP A 21 15.78 15.30 34.85
C ASP A 21 16.28 14.80 33.49
N PHE A 22 17.36 14.03 33.47
CA PHE A 22 17.89 13.38 32.27
C PHE A 22 16.88 12.36 31.72
N ILE A 23 16.40 11.44 32.57
CA ILE A 23 15.40 10.43 32.19
C ILE A 23 14.13 11.12 31.67
N SER A 24 13.57 12.07 32.43
CA SER A 24 12.36 12.84 32.05
C SER A 24 12.51 13.56 30.70
N ARG A 25 13.69 14.16 30.45
CA ARG A 25 14.01 14.81 29.18
C ARG A 25 14.05 13.81 28.03
N HIS A 26 14.69 12.66 28.22
CA HIS A 26 14.74 11.60 27.21
C HIS A 26 13.36 11.02 26.92
N THR A 27 12.55 10.71 27.92
CA THR A 27 11.19 10.19 27.69
C THR A 27 10.31 11.21 26.96
N ARG A 28 10.48 12.51 27.25
CA ARG A 28 9.74 13.60 26.59
C ARG A 28 10.05 13.76 25.10
N PHE A 29 11.23 13.36 24.64
CA PHE A 29 11.63 13.44 23.22
C PHE A 29 11.55 12.09 22.50
N ILE A 30 11.93 11.00 23.15
CA ILE A 30 11.94 9.66 22.55
C ILE A 30 10.50 9.16 22.32
N PHE A 31 9.60 9.36 23.28
CA PHE A 31 8.22 8.89 23.16
C PHE A 31 7.47 9.48 21.95
N PRO A 32 7.45 10.81 21.70
CA PRO A 32 6.79 11.36 20.51
C PRO A 32 7.48 10.96 19.21
N VAL A 33 8.81 10.80 19.19
CA VAL A 33 9.53 10.31 18.00
C VAL A 33 9.14 8.86 17.69
N CYS A 34 9.10 7.98 18.69
CA CYS A 34 8.61 6.61 18.53
C CYS A 34 7.14 6.58 18.08
N LEU A 35 6.30 7.45 18.64
CA LEU A 35 4.90 7.57 18.26
C LEU A 35 4.73 7.99 16.79
N ILE A 36 5.51 8.97 16.32
CA ILE A 36 5.53 9.41 14.91
C ILE A 36 5.95 8.25 13.99
N LEU A 37 7.01 7.52 14.35
CA LEU A 37 7.49 6.37 13.56
C LEU A 37 6.44 5.26 13.44
N ILE A 38 5.69 5.00 14.51
CA ILE A 38 4.60 4.01 14.50
C ILE A 38 3.47 4.47 13.56
N PHE A 39 3.07 5.74 13.61
CA PHE A 39 2.02 6.28 12.75
C PHE A 39 2.42 6.37 11.27
N SER A 40 3.70 6.66 10.97
CA SER A 40 4.19 6.72 9.58
C SER A 40 4.29 5.34 8.90
N SER A 41 4.32 4.25 9.66
CA SER A 41 4.42 2.89 9.09
C SER A 41 3.12 2.40 8.44
N CYS A 42 1.99 3.08 8.63
CA CYS A 42 0.67 2.59 8.20
C CYS A 42 0.20 3.09 6.82
N GLN A 43 1.06 3.75 6.02
CA GLN A 43 0.65 4.17 4.69
C GLN A 43 0.81 3.02 3.68
N GLU A 44 -0.29 2.32 3.40
CA GLU A 44 -0.35 1.28 2.36
C GLU A 44 -0.33 1.95 0.97
N ASP A 45 0.69 1.63 0.17
CA ASP A 45 0.87 2.14 -1.20
C ASP A 45 0.44 1.05 -2.21
N PRO A 46 -0.66 1.25 -2.96
CA PRO A 46 -1.15 0.29 -3.95
C PRO A 46 -0.09 -0.11 -4.99
N ALA A 47 0.84 0.79 -5.35
CA ALA A 47 1.90 0.47 -6.30
C ALA A 47 2.88 -0.61 -5.76
N ARG A 48 3.05 -0.71 -4.44
CA ARG A 48 3.88 -1.76 -3.82
C ARG A 48 3.25 -3.13 -3.99
N HIS A 49 1.94 -3.25 -3.74
CA HIS A 49 1.20 -4.49 -3.98
C HIS A 49 1.25 -4.89 -5.45
N LEU A 50 1.06 -3.95 -6.39
CA LEU A 50 1.21 -4.22 -7.83
C LEU A 50 2.61 -4.78 -8.17
N ASN A 51 3.67 -4.18 -7.63
CA ASN A 51 5.05 -4.62 -7.87
C ASN A 51 5.35 -5.99 -7.25
N LEU A 52 4.87 -6.24 -6.04
CA LEU A 52 5.03 -7.52 -5.37
C LEU A 52 4.25 -8.63 -6.08
N GLY A 53 3.02 -8.34 -6.52
CA GLY A 53 2.25 -9.24 -7.36
C GLY A 53 2.96 -9.58 -8.68
N ASN A 54 3.61 -8.60 -9.32
CA ASN A 54 4.43 -8.85 -10.52
C ASN A 54 5.58 -9.82 -10.24
N TRP A 55 6.25 -9.67 -9.10
CA TRP A 55 7.31 -10.57 -8.68
C TRP A 55 6.79 -11.99 -8.45
N TYR A 56 5.66 -12.16 -7.74
CA TYR A 56 5.03 -13.46 -7.55
C TYR A 56 4.62 -14.11 -8.89
N LEU A 57 4.01 -13.33 -9.79
CA LEU A 57 3.58 -13.78 -11.10
C LEU A 57 4.75 -14.27 -11.96
N GLN A 58 5.88 -13.56 -11.93
CA GLN A 58 7.11 -13.98 -12.62
C GLN A 58 7.66 -15.32 -12.11
N ARG A 59 7.43 -15.63 -10.83
CA ARG A 59 7.84 -16.90 -10.21
C ARG A 59 6.79 -18.02 -10.36
N GLY A 60 5.65 -17.75 -11.01
CA GLY A 60 4.56 -18.71 -11.13
C GLY A 60 3.76 -18.91 -9.84
N LEU A 61 3.96 -18.07 -8.83
CA LEU A 61 3.22 -18.06 -7.57
C LEU A 61 1.89 -17.33 -7.78
N LEU A 62 0.94 -18.02 -8.44
CA LEU A 62 -0.28 -17.41 -8.96
C LEU A 62 -1.23 -16.95 -7.85
N ASP A 63 -1.35 -17.69 -6.76
CA ASP A 63 -2.23 -17.35 -5.65
C ASP A 63 -1.77 -16.08 -4.93
N GLU A 64 -0.49 -16.00 -4.62
CA GLU A 64 0.14 -14.84 -4.01
C GLU A 64 0.05 -13.62 -4.93
N ALA A 65 0.29 -13.80 -6.23
CA ALA A 65 0.11 -12.73 -7.20
C ALA A 65 -1.34 -12.21 -7.20
N ILE A 66 -2.33 -13.10 -7.22
CA ILE A 66 -3.76 -12.73 -7.18
C ILE A 66 -4.10 -11.97 -5.89
N MET A 67 -3.59 -12.41 -4.74
CA MET A 67 -3.81 -11.72 -3.46
C MET A 67 -3.28 -10.28 -3.51
N GLU A 68 -2.03 -10.09 -3.96
CA GLU A 68 -1.43 -8.76 -4.04
C GLU A 68 -2.17 -7.84 -5.01
N TYR A 69 -2.55 -8.33 -6.19
CA TYR A 69 -3.28 -7.48 -7.14
C TYR A 69 -4.70 -7.13 -6.65
N ARG A 70 -5.38 -8.03 -5.92
CA ARG A 70 -6.67 -7.70 -5.29
C ARG A 70 -6.54 -6.61 -4.23
N GLU A 71 -5.40 -6.55 -3.55
CA GLU A 71 -5.15 -5.53 -2.55
C GLU A 71 -5.08 -4.12 -3.14
N VAL A 72 -4.59 -3.99 -4.38
CA VAL A 72 -4.67 -2.73 -5.14
C VAL A 72 -6.13 -2.28 -5.27
N SER A 73 -7.02 -3.18 -5.69
CA SER A 73 -8.45 -2.87 -5.82
C SER A 73 -9.09 -2.58 -4.46
N ARG A 74 -8.67 -3.26 -3.38
CA ARG A 74 -9.14 -2.98 -2.01
C ARG A 74 -8.76 -1.57 -1.57
N LEU A 75 -7.52 -1.15 -1.80
CA LEU A 75 -7.03 0.18 -1.43
C LEU A 75 -7.71 1.30 -2.21
N TYR A 76 -8.13 1.02 -3.45
CA TYR A 76 -8.90 1.94 -4.29
C TYR A 76 -10.42 1.70 -4.26
N SER A 77 -10.95 0.97 -3.26
CA SER A 77 -12.38 0.66 -3.18
C SER A 77 -13.27 1.82 -2.70
N GLY A 78 -12.69 2.98 -2.42
CA GLY A 78 -13.40 4.19 -2.02
C GLY A 78 -14.08 4.89 -3.21
N ASP A 79 -14.26 6.20 -3.09
CA ASP A 79 -14.75 7.03 -4.18
C ASP A 79 -13.69 7.14 -5.28
N GLN A 80 -13.83 6.32 -6.31
CA GLN A 80 -12.89 6.27 -7.44
C GLN A 80 -12.86 7.56 -8.26
N SER A 81 -13.88 8.43 -8.14
CA SER A 81 -13.88 9.72 -8.85
C SER A 81 -12.79 10.68 -8.38
N GLN A 82 -12.21 10.42 -7.20
CA GLN A 82 -11.13 11.21 -6.62
C GLN A 82 -9.73 10.70 -7.02
N LEU A 83 -9.65 9.57 -7.73
CA LEU A 83 -8.37 9.01 -8.15
C LEU A 83 -7.68 9.93 -9.16
N LYS A 84 -6.39 10.13 -8.94
CA LYS A 84 -5.51 10.79 -9.89
C LYS A 84 -5.24 9.87 -11.07
N ARG A 85 -4.80 10.47 -12.17
CA ARG A 85 -4.45 9.73 -13.40
C ARG A 85 -3.50 8.55 -13.14
N ASP A 86 -2.48 8.74 -12.31
CA ASP A 86 -1.50 7.70 -12.02
C ASP A 86 -2.09 6.56 -11.18
N GLU A 87 -3.05 6.88 -10.30
CA GLU A 87 -3.75 5.88 -9.49
C GLU A 87 -4.71 5.04 -10.34
N PHE A 88 -5.42 5.66 -11.29
CA PHE A 88 -6.18 4.94 -12.31
C PHE A 88 -5.29 4.01 -13.15
N GLN A 89 -4.07 4.42 -13.49
CA GLN A 89 -3.13 3.55 -14.20
C GLN A 89 -2.68 2.36 -13.34
N VAL A 90 -2.45 2.55 -12.04
CA VAL A 90 -2.10 1.47 -11.12
C VAL A 90 -3.27 0.48 -10.99
N LEU A 91 -4.49 1.00 -10.78
CA LEU A 91 -5.70 0.18 -10.67
C LEU A 91 -5.97 -0.61 -11.97
N GLY A 92 -5.93 0.04 -13.13
CA GLY A 92 -6.11 -0.62 -14.43
C GLY A 92 -5.07 -1.71 -14.66
N LYS A 93 -3.78 -1.42 -14.39
CA LYS A 93 -2.70 -2.44 -14.46
C LYS A 93 -2.95 -3.62 -13.53
N ALA A 94 -3.43 -3.39 -12.31
CA ALA A 94 -3.74 -4.47 -11.38
C ALA A 94 -4.86 -5.38 -11.92
N HIS A 95 -5.94 -4.82 -12.47
CA HIS A 95 -7.00 -5.58 -13.11
C HIS A 95 -6.50 -6.39 -14.32
N LEU A 96 -5.65 -5.82 -15.17
CA LEU A 96 -5.01 -6.57 -16.27
C LEU A 96 -4.16 -7.73 -15.73
N LYS A 97 -3.40 -7.51 -14.66
CA LYS A 97 -2.56 -8.55 -14.07
C LYS A 97 -3.37 -9.65 -13.39
N LEU A 98 -4.50 -9.31 -12.75
CA LEU A 98 -5.47 -10.31 -12.28
C LEU A 98 -6.01 -11.15 -13.42
N ALA A 99 -6.40 -10.51 -14.53
CA ALA A 99 -6.88 -11.24 -15.71
C ALA A 99 -5.83 -12.25 -16.21
N ILE A 100 -4.57 -11.84 -16.32
CA ILE A 100 -3.46 -12.72 -16.72
C ILE A 100 -3.27 -13.86 -15.72
N ALA A 101 -3.31 -13.58 -14.41
CA ALA A 101 -3.13 -14.60 -13.38
C ALA A 101 -4.28 -15.62 -13.38
N TYR A 102 -5.53 -15.16 -13.53
CA TYR A 102 -6.70 -16.04 -13.65
C TYR A 102 -6.68 -16.87 -14.93
N THR A 103 -6.26 -16.29 -16.06
CA THR A 103 -6.02 -17.05 -17.31
C THR A 103 -5.02 -18.16 -17.09
N LYS A 104 -3.91 -17.91 -16.38
CA LYS A 104 -2.92 -18.95 -16.04
C LYS A 104 -3.48 -20.04 -15.12
N LYS A 105 -4.51 -19.74 -14.31
CA LYS A 105 -5.24 -20.72 -13.50
C LYS A 105 -6.35 -21.46 -14.27
N GLY A 106 -6.69 -21.04 -15.48
CA GLY A 106 -7.85 -21.54 -16.23
C GLY A 106 -9.20 -21.03 -15.66
N TRP A 107 -9.18 -19.96 -14.88
CA TRP A 107 -10.38 -19.35 -14.31
C TRP A 107 -10.94 -18.29 -15.27
N TRP A 108 -11.39 -18.76 -16.43
CA TRP A 108 -11.69 -17.92 -17.61
C TRP A 108 -12.73 -16.83 -17.36
N GLU A 109 -13.80 -17.12 -16.62
CA GLU A 109 -14.84 -16.12 -16.31
C GLU A 109 -14.31 -14.97 -15.43
N TYR A 110 -13.52 -15.30 -14.41
CA TYR A 110 -12.86 -14.30 -13.58
C TYR A 110 -11.83 -13.52 -14.40
N ALA A 111 -11.08 -14.18 -15.28
CA ALA A 111 -10.14 -13.53 -16.17
C ALA A 111 -10.83 -12.51 -17.09
N LEU A 112 -11.98 -12.88 -17.68
CA LEU A 112 -12.76 -12.02 -18.55
C LEU A 112 -13.30 -10.80 -17.80
N SER A 113 -13.84 -11.01 -16.59
CA SER A 113 -14.35 -9.91 -15.74
C SER A 113 -13.27 -8.88 -15.45
N GLU A 114 -12.08 -9.32 -15.04
CA GLU A 114 -10.98 -8.42 -14.70
C GLU A 114 -10.38 -7.74 -15.94
N ALA A 115 -10.30 -8.44 -17.08
CA ALA A 115 -9.83 -7.85 -18.33
C ALA A 115 -10.77 -6.72 -18.81
N LYS A 116 -12.09 -6.93 -18.69
CA LYS A 116 -13.11 -5.92 -19.00
C LYS A 116 -12.99 -4.70 -18.08
N ARG A 117 -12.86 -4.90 -16.76
CA ARG A 117 -12.62 -3.79 -15.81
C ARG A 117 -11.36 -3.00 -16.15
N SER A 118 -10.26 -3.69 -16.48
CA SER A 118 -9.03 -3.03 -16.90
C SER A 118 -9.25 -2.16 -18.14
N PHE A 119 -9.98 -2.69 -19.12
CA PHE A 119 -10.31 -1.96 -20.34
C PHE A 119 -11.21 -0.74 -20.05
N ASP A 120 -12.20 -0.87 -19.18
CA ASP A 120 -13.09 0.24 -18.78
C ASP A 120 -12.32 1.37 -18.09
N ILE A 121 -11.30 1.03 -17.30
CA ILE A 121 -10.45 2.02 -16.61
C ILE A 121 -9.46 2.68 -17.56
N SER A 122 -8.75 1.88 -18.35
CA SER A 122 -7.75 2.38 -19.28
C SER A 122 -7.75 1.53 -20.55
N PRO A 123 -8.55 1.94 -21.56
CA PRO A 123 -8.61 1.23 -22.82
C PRO A 123 -7.23 1.15 -23.47
N ASN A 124 -6.78 -0.07 -23.76
CA ASN A 124 -5.53 -0.32 -24.46
C ASN A 124 -5.61 -1.60 -25.28
N LYS A 125 -4.69 -1.72 -26.24
CA LYS A 125 -4.65 -2.83 -27.20
C LYS A 125 -4.47 -4.18 -26.50
N ASP A 126 -3.54 -4.29 -25.56
CA ASP A 126 -3.22 -5.55 -24.87
C ASP A 126 -4.42 -6.11 -24.11
N CYS A 127 -5.19 -5.24 -23.43
CA CYS A 127 -6.42 -5.62 -22.74
C CYS A 127 -7.48 -6.10 -23.72
N HIS A 128 -7.65 -5.38 -24.84
CA HIS A 128 -8.62 -5.75 -25.86
C HIS A 128 -8.31 -7.12 -26.48
N GLU A 129 -7.05 -7.37 -26.84
CA GLU A 129 -6.60 -8.68 -27.35
C GLU A 129 -6.82 -9.80 -26.32
N LEU A 130 -6.52 -9.54 -25.05
CA LEU A 130 -6.76 -10.52 -23.98
C LEU A 130 -8.24 -10.87 -23.81
N ILE A 131 -9.14 -9.88 -23.88
CA ILE A 131 -10.59 -10.10 -23.81
C ILE A 131 -11.03 -11.04 -24.95
N VAL A 132 -10.62 -10.73 -26.19
CA VAL A 132 -10.99 -11.52 -27.37
C VAL A 132 -10.52 -12.98 -27.23
N LEU A 133 -9.27 -13.19 -26.80
CA LEU A 133 -8.72 -14.53 -26.60
C LEU A 133 -9.47 -15.33 -25.52
N ILE A 134 -9.86 -14.67 -24.42
CA ILE A 134 -10.63 -15.32 -23.35
C ILE A 134 -12.04 -15.67 -23.83
N GLU A 135 -12.71 -14.76 -24.55
CA GLU A 135 -14.05 -15.01 -25.11
C GLU A 135 -14.04 -16.16 -26.13
N GLU A 136 -13.02 -16.22 -26.98
CA GLU A 136 -12.84 -17.34 -27.92
C GLU A 136 -12.70 -18.66 -27.14
N LYS A 137 -11.86 -18.71 -26.11
CA LYS A 137 -11.66 -19.90 -25.28
C LYS A 137 -12.95 -20.36 -24.60
N LEU A 138 -13.73 -19.45 -24.03
CA LEU A 138 -15.02 -19.75 -23.41
C LEU A 138 -16.04 -20.28 -24.44
N SER A 139 -16.01 -19.74 -25.66
CA SER A 139 -16.88 -20.21 -26.75
C SER A 139 -16.54 -21.63 -27.23
N GLN A 140 -15.28 -22.05 -27.10
CA GLN A 140 -14.84 -23.41 -27.42
C GLN A 140 -15.29 -24.38 -26.32
N ASP A 141 -15.17 -23.99 -25.05
CA ASP A 141 -15.56 -24.84 -23.91
C ASP A 141 -17.07 -25.10 -23.83
N THR A 142 -17.89 -24.16 -24.28
CA THR A 142 -19.35 -24.34 -24.33
C THR A 142 -19.82 -25.25 -25.47
N LYS A 143 -18.95 -25.53 -26.45
CA LYS A 143 -19.24 -26.41 -27.59
C LYS A 143 -18.69 -27.83 -27.41
N SER A 144 -17.86 -28.05 -26.39
CA SER A 144 -17.28 -29.35 -26.03
C SER A 144 -18.19 -30.13 -25.08
#